data_AF-A0A2G2M6Q8-F1
#
_entry.id   AF-A0A2G2M6Q8-F1
#
_cell.length_a   1.000
_cell.length_b   1.000
_cell.length_c   1.000
_cell.angle_alpha   90.00
_cell.angle_beta   90.00
_cell.angle_gamma   90.00
#
_symmetry.space_group_name_H-M   'P 1'
#
loop_
_entity.id
_entity.type
_entity.pdbx_description
1 polymer ?
#
loop_
_entity_poly.entity_id
_entity_poly.type
_entity_poly.pdbx_seq_one_letter_code
_entity_poly.pdbx_strand_id
1 'polypeptide(L)'
;MDSSDTKYQLQAAILELEILLEAKEKKEALYQRYFEENPIVFRILGYVKHIPFTKESGKSLPRDKGTGLKPEPDFLAQRSDKLWDIFEIKTPISKDLMITSNQYRERFTAEVSSYISQTITYEKYFTRNPENREKVQKLFGITIQEDLDIVIVVGLSESIDQVKIHQKCREFHNKIDIITFDEILKRLEDQHTRDFGKFENLDGFSFHAIVRFHRSTKPGPKYFLDVGTNKDQDRISFFITERNDIAFTLYDHDGRVYDLGIVAMKAELLDQWIYLGFEFGYAKDRFIMTASINGRETDLRQKKQPVNVNISFNDSVLGSDILRTNFGVFDIAEYFIYNRTLTFKERHDIFDLIVSKYKKFQSIHTYISFDGTKFMYCNENGDLCQPNSSFGPIHHDELDEKKDTIIELRTKHC
;
A
#
# COMPACT_ATOMS: atom_id res chain seq x y z
N MET A 1 17.67 6.41 4.20
CA MET A 1 16.21 6.44 4.13
C MET A 1 15.69 5.72 5.36
N ASP A 2 14.69 6.28 6.03
CA ASP A 2 14.00 5.56 7.09
C ASP A 2 13.32 4.32 6.49
N SER A 3 13.36 3.20 7.23
CA SER A 3 12.73 1.94 6.83
C SER A 3 11.21 2.11 6.59
N SER A 4 10.58 3.05 7.31
CA SER A 4 9.16 3.40 7.17
C SER A 4 8.84 4.04 5.81
N ASP A 5 9.65 5.00 5.36
CA ASP A 5 9.49 5.70 4.08
C ASP A 5 9.66 4.74 2.89
N THR A 6 10.62 3.82 2.98
CA THR A 6 10.81 2.79 1.95
C THR A 6 9.63 1.82 1.86
N LYS A 7 9.06 1.41 3.01
CA LYS A 7 7.87 0.55 3.04
C LYS A 7 6.69 1.23 2.35
N TYR A 8 6.44 2.50 2.68
CA TYR A 8 5.34 3.27 2.11
C TYR A 8 5.50 3.45 0.60
N GLN A 9 6.68 3.85 0.13
CA GLN A 9 6.97 3.98 -1.30
C GLN A 9 6.77 2.65 -2.05
N LEU A 10 7.14 1.52 -1.44
CA LEU A 10 6.99 0.21 -2.07
C LEU A 10 5.53 -0.19 -2.19
N GLN A 11 4.76 -0.02 -1.12
CA GLN A 11 3.33 -0.31 -1.12
C GLN A 11 2.58 0.60 -2.09
N ALA A 12 2.86 1.90 -2.11
CA ALA A 12 2.28 2.84 -3.07
C ALA A 12 2.55 2.43 -4.52
N ALA A 13 3.81 2.08 -4.84
CA ALA A 13 4.18 1.63 -6.18
C ALA A 13 3.42 0.36 -6.61
N ILE A 14 3.27 -0.62 -5.72
CA ILE A 14 2.49 -1.85 -6.00
C ILE A 14 1.04 -1.48 -6.36
N LEU A 15 0.37 -0.73 -5.50
CA LEU A 15 -1.05 -0.40 -5.65
C LEU A 15 -1.32 0.46 -6.87
N GLU A 16 -0.51 1.50 -7.11
CA GLU A 16 -0.68 2.37 -8.27
C GLU A 16 -0.50 1.60 -9.58
N LEU A 17 0.44 0.65 -9.63
CA LEU A 17 0.61 -0.19 -10.81
C LEU A 17 -0.56 -1.17 -11.00
N GLU A 18 -1.02 -1.82 -9.93
CA GLU A 18 -2.22 -2.69 -9.98
C GLU A 18 -3.41 -1.92 -10.54
N ILE A 19 -3.70 -0.72 -10.02
CA ILE A 19 -4.79 0.14 -10.50
C ILE A 19 -4.66 0.46 -12.00
N LEU A 20 -3.47 0.82 -12.46
CA LEU A 20 -3.23 1.11 -13.89
C LEU A 20 -3.49 -0.12 -14.78
N LEU A 21 -3.05 -1.29 -14.33
CA LEU A 21 -3.21 -2.54 -15.06
C LEU A 21 -4.66 -3.01 -15.10
N GLU A 22 -5.37 -2.94 -13.96
CA GLU A 22 -6.79 -3.31 -13.86
C GLU A 22 -7.70 -2.39 -14.68
N ALA A 23 -7.41 -1.08 -14.66
CA ALA A 23 -8.13 -0.10 -15.47
C ALA A 23 -7.92 -0.30 -16.99
N LYS A 24 -6.95 -1.14 -17.39
CA LYS A 24 -6.56 -1.38 -18.79
C LYS A 24 -6.30 -0.05 -19.49
N GLU A 25 -5.54 0.82 -18.84
CA GLU A 25 -5.20 2.13 -19.39
C GLU A 25 -4.30 1.99 -20.62
N LYS A 26 -4.66 2.70 -21.70
CA LYS A 26 -3.95 2.66 -23.00
C LYS A 26 -3.00 3.83 -23.21
N LYS A 27 -2.95 4.78 -22.27
CA LYS A 27 -2.16 6.00 -22.40
C LYS A 27 -0.75 5.76 -21.84
N GLU A 28 0.25 5.69 -22.71
CA GLU A 28 1.67 5.56 -22.34
C GLU A 28 2.11 6.62 -21.31
N ALA A 29 1.61 7.85 -21.45
CA ALA A 29 1.87 8.95 -20.52
C ALA A 29 1.49 8.65 -19.05
N LEU A 30 0.47 7.82 -18.81
CA LEU A 30 0.09 7.43 -17.43
C LEU A 30 1.13 6.50 -16.82
N TYR A 31 1.66 5.55 -17.59
CA TYR A 31 2.72 4.66 -17.12
C TYR A 31 4.04 5.42 -16.96
N GLN A 32 4.39 6.31 -17.88
CA GLN A 32 5.56 7.18 -17.72
C GLN A 32 5.48 7.97 -16.41
N ARG A 33 4.35 8.62 -16.15
CA ARG A 33 4.10 9.34 -14.90
C ARG A 33 4.25 8.45 -13.67
N TYR A 34 3.70 7.23 -13.71
CA TYR A 34 3.87 6.26 -12.63
C TYR A 34 5.36 5.99 -12.32
N PHE A 35 6.20 5.78 -13.34
CA PHE A 35 7.64 5.57 -13.11
C PHE A 35 8.35 6.82 -12.57
N GLU A 36 7.93 8.03 -12.97
CA GLU A 36 8.47 9.28 -12.42
C GLU A 36 8.10 9.47 -10.94
N GLU A 37 6.85 9.17 -10.58
CA GLU A 37 6.33 9.32 -9.21
C GLU A 37 6.81 8.19 -8.28
N ASN A 38 7.22 7.03 -8.84
CA ASN A 38 7.66 5.85 -8.09
C ASN A 38 9.12 5.46 -8.35
N PRO A 39 10.10 6.25 -7.88
CA PRO A 39 11.53 5.99 -8.09
C PRO A 39 12.01 4.67 -7.48
N ILE A 40 11.24 4.08 -6.56
CA ILE A 40 11.52 2.77 -5.98
C ILE A 40 11.53 1.66 -7.03
N VAL A 41 10.73 1.78 -8.10
CA VAL A 41 10.67 0.79 -9.19
C VAL A 41 12.05 0.60 -9.81
N PHE A 42 12.75 1.70 -10.12
CA PHE A 42 14.12 1.66 -10.63
C PHE A 42 15.09 0.95 -9.67
N ARG A 43 14.95 1.19 -8.37
CA ARG A 43 15.79 0.53 -7.35
C ARG A 43 15.58 -0.98 -7.32
N ILE A 44 14.33 -1.43 -7.42
CA ILE A 44 13.98 -2.86 -7.49
C ILE A 44 14.52 -3.51 -8.75
N LEU A 45 14.56 -2.76 -9.86
CA LEU A 45 15.17 -3.20 -11.11
C LEU A 45 16.71 -3.10 -11.12
N GLY A 46 17.35 -2.69 -10.02
CA GLY A 46 18.80 -2.66 -9.88
C GLY A 46 19.47 -1.32 -10.23
N TYR A 47 18.70 -0.27 -10.49
CA TYR A 47 19.19 1.06 -10.80
C TYR A 47 19.34 1.94 -9.56
N VAL A 48 20.39 2.74 -9.53
CA VAL A 48 20.72 3.66 -8.42
C VAL A 48 20.37 5.11 -8.72
N LYS A 49 20.21 5.46 -10.00
CA LYS A 49 19.75 6.79 -10.47
C LYS A 49 18.92 6.63 -11.72
N HIS A 50 18.06 7.59 -12.00
CA HIS A 50 17.34 7.70 -13.26
C HIS A 50 17.15 9.19 -13.61
N ILE A 51 16.97 9.48 -14.89
CA ILE A 51 16.68 10.82 -15.41
C ILE A 51 15.50 10.68 -16.38
N PRO A 52 14.34 11.30 -16.08
CA PRO A 52 13.23 11.34 -17.02
C PRO A 52 13.50 12.32 -18.16
N PHE A 53 12.99 12.00 -19.34
CA PHE A 53 13.05 12.81 -20.56
C PHE A 53 11.66 13.04 -21.17
N THR A 54 10.61 12.84 -20.38
CA THR A 54 9.23 13.15 -20.77
C THR A 54 9.08 14.64 -21.08
N LYS A 55 8.03 15.00 -21.85
CA LYS A 55 7.72 16.40 -22.16
C LYS A 55 7.54 17.25 -20.89
N GLU A 56 7.02 16.65 -19.82
CA GLU A 56 6.74 17.29 -18.54
C GLU A 56 8.02 17.56 -17.74
N SER A 57 9.04 16.71 -17.87
CA SER A 57 10.35 16.92 -17.24
C SER A 57 11.08 18.17 -17.73
N GLY A 58 10.72 18.68 -18.92
CA GLY A 58 11.43 19.76 -19.62
C GLY A 58 12.85 19.41 -20.07
N LYS A 59 13.30 18.17 -19.82
CA LYS A 59 14.62 17.67 -20.23
C LYS A 59 14.53 17.09 -21.63
N SER A 60 15.56 17.33 -22.44
CA SER A 60 15.68 16.66 -23.73
C SER A 60 17.15 16.48 -24.10
N LEU A 61 17.45 15.40 -24.81
CA LEU A 61 18.80 15.17 -25.30
C LEU A 61 19.14 16.20 -26.40
N PRO A 62 20.42 16.64 -26.47
CA PRO A 62 20.82 17.60 -27.47
C PRO A 62 20.72 17.00 -28.88
N ARG A 63 20.33 17.79 -29.88
CA ARG A 63 20.28 17.33 -31.27
C ARG A 63 21.70 17.01 -31.77
N ASP A 64 21.86 15.85 -32.40
CA ASP A 64 23.08 15.50 -33.12
C ASP A 64 23.21 16.39 -34.36
N LYS A 65 24.33 17.12 -34.46
CA LYS A 65 24.59 18.02 -35.58
C LYS A 65 24.85 17.27 -36.89
N GLY A 66 25.43 16.06 -36.81
CA GLY A 66 25.80 15.28 -38.00
C GLY A 66 24.60 14.61 -38.64
N THR A 67 23.72 14.01 -37.83
CA THR A 67 22.56 13.26 -38.33
C THR A 67 21.26 14.04 -38.26
N GLY A 68 21.22 15.15 -37.52
CA GLY A 68 19.99 15.88 -37.20
C GLY A 68 19.08 15.16 -36.21
N LEU A 69 19.44 13.96 -35.74
CA LEU A 69 18.66 13.16 -34.81
C LEU A 69 18.57 13.85 -33.44
N LYS A 70 17.37 13.86 -32.87
CA LYS A 70 17.14 14.22 -31.47
C LYS A 70 16.47 13.02 -30.80
N PRO A 71 17.21 12.21 -30.04
CA PRO A 71 16.62 11.09 -29.31
C PRO A 71 15.68 11.59 -28.22
N GLU A 72 14.60 10.85 -28.00
CA GLU A 72 13.59 11.11 -26.97
C GLU A 72 13.30 9.78 -26.24
N PRO A 73 14.30 9.20 -25.54
CA PRO A 73 14.04 8.05 -24.67
C PRO A 73 13.13 8.49 -23.52
N ASP A 74 12.45 7.55 -22.86
CA ASP A 74 11.66 7.89 -21.68
C ASP A 74 12.55 8.19 -20.47
N PHE A 75 13.54 7.33 -20.22
CA PHE A 75 14.50 7.50 -19.13
C PHE A 75 15.91 7.08 -19.56
N LEU A 76 16.90 7.66 -18.88
CA LEU A 76 18.22 7.06 -18.72
C LEU A 76 18.35 6.56 -17.28
N ALA A 77 18.75 5.31 -17.08
CA ALA A 77 18.85 4.69 -15.76
C ALA A 77 20.27 4.19 -15.47
N GLN A 78 20.84 4.55 -14.32
CA GLN A 78 22.21 4.18 -13.94
C GLN A 78 22.20 2.93 -13.07
N ARG A 79 22.96 1.92 -13.46
CA ARG A 79 23.22 0.70 -12.70
C ARG A 79 24.17 0.93 -11.52
N SER A 80 24.27 -0.07 -10.64
CA SER A 80 25.18 -0.04 -9.48
C SER A 80 26.67 0.09 -9.86
N ASP A 81 27.06 -0.46 -11.01
CA ASP A 81 28.40 -0.38 -11.62
C ASP A 81 28.70 0.95 -12.34
N LYS A 82 27.78 1.92 -12.26
CA LYS A 82 27.83 3.27 -12.85
C LYS A 82 27.58 3.35 -14.35
N LEU A 83 27.31 2.23 -15.03
CA LEU A 83 26.88 2.24 -16.42
C LEU A 83 25.43 2.72 -16.56
N TRP A 84 25.10 3.31 -17.70
CA TRP A 84 23.77 3.86 -17.99
C TRP A 84 23.05 3.08 -19.08
N ASP A 85 21.79 2.77 -18.84
CA ASP A 85 20.93 2.07 -19.78
C ASP A 85 19.85 3.01 -20.32
N ILE A 86 19.42 2.76 -21.55
CA ILE A 86 18.22 3.39 -22.13
C ILE A 86 17.03 2.61 -21.62
N PHE A 87 16.09 3.29 -20.96
CA PHE A 87 14.92 2.67 -20.37
C PHE A 87 13.67 3.26 -21.02
N GLU A 88 12.99 2.43 -21.82
CA GLU A 88 11.86 2.81 -22.67
C GLU A 88 10.58 2.12 -22.18
N ILE A 89 9.50 2.88 -22.04
CA ILE A 89 8.19 2.41 -21.58
C ILE A 89 7.21 2.41 -22.74
N LYS A 90 6.43 1.34 -22.86
CA LYS A 90 5.32 1.24 -23.82
C LYS A 90 4.06 0.80 -23.07
N THR A 91 2.98 0.57 -23.79
CA THR A 91 1.71 0.18 -23.13
C THR A 91 1.69 -1.32 -22.79
N PRO A 92 0.96 -1.74 -21.73
CA PRO A 92 0.77 -3.15 -21.41
C PRO A 92 -0.22 -3.86 -22.36
N ILE A 93 -0.99 -3.11 -23.16
CA ILE A 93 -2.12 -3.62 -23.96
C ILE A 93 -1.69 -3.96 -25.39
N SER A 94 -0.40 -4.24 -25.60
CA SER A 94 0.06 -4.83 -26.85
C SER A 94 -0.46 -6.26 -26.94
N LYS A 95 -1.14 -6.58 -28.05
CA LYS A 95 -1.51 -7.96 -28.39
C LYS A 95 -0.23 -8.67 -28.85
N ASP A 96 0.05 -9.83 -28.25
CA ASP A 96 1.14 -10.76 -28.54
C ASP A 96 2.48 -10.10 -28.91
N LEU A 97 3.49 -10.10 -28.04
CA LEU A 97 4.79 -9.51 -28.41
C LEU A 97 5.52 -10.27 -29.53
N MET A 98 5.09 -11.49 -29.83
CA MET A 98 5.67 -12.36 -30.84
C MET A 98 4.64 -12.95 -31.78
N ILE A 99 5.01 -13.04 -33.06
CA ILE A 99 4.25 -13.75 -34.08
C ILE A 99 4.89 -15.13 -34.26
N THR A 100 4.10 -16.18 -34.04
CA THR A 100 4.47 -17.56 -34.38
C THR A 100 3.76 -17.96 -35.67
N SER A 101 4.45 -17.88 -36.80
CA SER A 101 3.86 -18.25 -38.11
C SER A 101 3.93 -19.75 -38.40
N ASN A 102 4.89 -20.46 -37.80
CA ASN A 102 5.00 -21.92 -37.69
C ASN A 102 6.03 -22.28 -36.59
N GLN A 103 6.21 -23.57 -36.27
CA GLN A 103 7.11 -24.05 -35.20
C GLN A 103 8.59 -23.64 -35.33
N TYR A 104 8.99 -23.05 -36.47
CA TYR A 104 10.39 -22.68 -36.75
C TYR A 104 10.58 -21.18 -37.03
N ARG A 105 9.50 -20.38 -37.09
CA ARG A 105 9.58 -18.97 -37.49
C ARG A 105 8.85 -18.09 -36.50
N GLU A 106 9.61 -17.78 -35.47
CA GLU A 106 9.27 -16.87 -34.39
C GLU A 106 9.93 -15.51 -34.63
N ARG A 107 9.13 -14.45 -34.58
CA ARG A 107 9.57 -13.07 -34.78
C ARG A 107 8.85 -12.15 -33.82
N PHE A 108 9.49 -11.06 -33.42
CA PHE A 108 8.78 -9.96 -32.79
C PHE A 108 7.67 -9.44 -33.72
N THR A 109 6.59 -8.94 -33.15
CA THR A 109 5.60 -8.19 -33.93
C THR A 109 6.25 -6.98 -34.59
N ALA A 110 5.57 -6.45 -35.61
CA ALA A 110 5.99 -5.20 -36.25
C ALA A 110 6.09 -4.04 -35.23
N GLU A 111 5.19 -4.04 -34.24
CA GLU A 111 5.16 -3.07 -33.15
C GLU A 111 6.42 -3.16 -32.28
N VAL A 112 6.72 -4.34 -31.70
CA VAL A 112 7.92 -4.54 -30.88
C VAL A 112 9.20 -4.31 -31.68
N SER A 113 9.22 -4.74 -32.95
CA SER A 113 10.36 -4.49 -33.85
C SER A 113 10.60 -2.99 -34.07
N SER A 114 9.52 -2.18 -34.11
CA SER A 114 9.61 -0.73 -34.20
C SER A 114 10.22 -0.13 -32.93
N TYR A 115 9.81 -0.60 -31.74
CA TYR A 115 10.37 -0.13 -30.47
C TYR A 115 11.86 -0.46 -30.35
N ILE A 116 12.25 -1.67 -30.73
CA ILE A 116 13.65 -2.09 -30.80
C ILE A 116 14.45 -1.20 -31.78
N SER A 117 13.90 -0.95 -32.97
CA SER A 117 14.58 -0.13 -33.98
C SER A 117 14.77 1.33 -33.53
N GLN A 118 13.78 1.87 -32.81
CA GLN A 118 13.81 3.21 -32.22
C GLN A 118 14.89 3.30 -31.14
N THR A 119 14.92 2.37 -30.18
CA THR A 119 15.89 2.36 -29.08
C THR A 119 17.32 2.09 -29.54
N ILE A 120 17.54 1.23 -30.55
CA ILE A 120 18.84 1.08 -31.21
C ILE A 120 19.30 2.41 -31.85
N THR A 121 18.37 3.20 -32.36
CA THR A 121 18.69 4.53 -32.93
C THR A 121 19.13 5.50 -31.83
N TYR A 122 18.53 5.42 -30.64
CA TYR A 122 18.93 6.21 -29.47
C TYR A 122 20.30 5.78 -28.94
N GLU A 123 20.60 4.49 -28.93
CA GLU A 123 21.92 4.01 -28.55
C GLU A 123 22.99 4.52 -29.53
N LYS A 124 22.77 4.37 -30.85
CA LYS A 124 23.68 4.84 -31.90
C LYS A 124 24.00 6.34 -31.80
N TYR A 125 23.10 7.14 -31.25
CA TYR A 125 23.36 8.56 -30.99
C TYR A 125 24.53 8.76 -30.01
N PHE A 126 24.67 7.89 -29.01
CA PHE A 126 25.77 7.93 -28.06
C PHE A 126 27.04 7.31 -28.64
N THR A 127 26.94 6.20 -29.38
CA THR A 127 28.09 5.46 -29.92
C THR A 127 28.80 6.22 -31.03
N ARG A 128 28.04 6.82 -31.96
CA ARG A 128 28.61 7.37 -33.21
C ARG A 128 29.37 8.67 -33.03
N ASN A 129 29.01 9.48 -32.04
CA ASN A 129 29.53 10.83 -31.89
C ASN A 129 29.90 11.13 -30.42
N PRO A 130 31.20 11.12 -30.06
CA PRO A 130 31.66 11.44 -28.71
C PRO A 130 31.21 12.82 -28.21
N GLU A 131 31.02 13.81 -29.11
CA GLU A 131 30.53 15.13 -28.71
C GLU A 131 29.12 15.08 -28.10
N ASN A 132 28.29 14.10 -28.49
CA ASN A 132 26.97 13.94 -27.91
C ASN A 132 27.07 13.53 -26.44
N ARG A 133 28.00 12.62 -26.10
CA ARG A 133 28.29 12.21 -24.73
C ARG A 133 28.82 13.38 -23.90
N GLU A 134 29.72 14.20 -24.47
CA GLU A 134 30.22 15.42 -23.81
C GLU A 134 29.11 16.46 -23.54
N LYS A 135 28.21 16.67 -24.50
CA LYS A 135 27.07 17.58 -24.32
C LYS A 135 26.14 17.09 -23.22
N VAL A 136 25.87 15.79 -23.16
CA VAL A 136 25.05 15.18 -22.11
C VAL A 136 25.73 15.27 -20.74
N GLN A 137 27.04 15.05 -20.66
CA GLN A 137 27.83 15.28 -19.45
C GLN A 137 27.72 16.74 -18.97
N LYS A 138 27.81 17.70 -19.89
CA LYS A 138 27.70 19.13 -19.56
C LYS A 138 26.29 19.52 -19.10
N LEU A 139 25.25 18.98 -19.71
CA LEU A 139 23.85 19.33 -19.42
C LEU A 139 23.32 18.66 -18.16
N PHE A 140 23.66 17.39 -17.93
CA PHE A 140 23.05 16.58 -16.87
C PHE A 140 24.05 16.15 -15.79
N GLY A 141 25.35 16.40 -15.97
CA GLY A 141 26.38 16.01 -15.01
C GLY A 141 26.66 14.51 -14.96
N ILE A 142 26.33 13.77 -16.03
CA ILE A 142 26.46 12.31 -16.09
C ILE A 142 27.43 11.85 -17.18
N THR A 143 28.22 10.82 -16.87
CA THR A 143 29.11 10.19 -17.85
C THR A 143 28.43 8.97 -18.43
N ILE A 144 28.14 9.01 -19.72
CA ILE A 144 27.54 7.88 -20.46
C ILE A 144 28.65 7.13 -21.19
N GLN A 145 28.63 5.80 -21.11
CA GLN A 145 29.55 4.93 -21.82
C GLN A 145 29.24 4.88 -23.33
N GLU A 146 30.14 4.28 -24.11
CA GLU A 146 29.97 4.18 -25.56
C GLU A 146 28.83 3.23 -25.96
N ASP A 147 28.73 2.10 -25.27
CA ASP A 147 27.73 1.06 -25.52
C ASP A 147 26.71 1.02 -24.38
N LEU A 148 25.47 1.43 -24.67
CA LEU A 148 24.36 1.37 -23.71
C LEU A 148 23.56 0.09 -23.92
N ASP A 149 23.21 -0.57 -22.81
CA ASP A 149 22.16 -1.58 -22.83
C ASP A 149 20.79 -0.87 -22.91
N ILE A 150 19.80 -1.60 -23.40
CA ILE A 150 18.44 -1.10 -23.64
C ILE A 150 17.47 -1.98 -22.85
N VAL A 151 16.61 -1.37 -22.06
CA VAL A 151 15.48 -2.03 -21.40
C VAL A 151 14.18 -1.47 -21.95
N ILE A 152 13.30 -2.34 -22.43
CA ILE A 152 11.98 -1.98 -22.92
C ILE A 152 10.91 -2.60 -22.01
N VAL A 153 10.10 -1.76 -21.38
CA VAL A 153 8.96 -2.20 -20.58
C VAL A 153 7.70 -2.25 -21.45
N VAL A 154 7.16 -3.44 -21.70
CA VAL A 154 6.01 -3.60 -22.60
C VAL A 154 5.24 -4.89 -22.32
N GLY A 155 3.91 -4.85 -22.49
CA GLY A 155 3.06 -6.05 -22.43
C GLY A 155 2.85 -6.64 -21.03
N LEU A 156 2.20 -7.80 -21.00
CA LEU A 156 1.90 -8.62 -19.81
C LEU A 156 2.30 -10.07 -20.09
N SER A 157 2.81 -10.82 -19.11
CA SER A 157 3.34 -12.18 -19.34
C SER A 157 2.28 -13.15 -19.87
N GLU A 158 0.99 -12.95 -19.60
CA GLU A 158 -0.07 -13.81 -20.13
C GLU A 158 -0.14 -13.82 -21.68
N SER A 159 0.35 -12.77 -22.34
CA SER A 159 0.40 -12.69 -23.80
C SER A 159 1.74 -13.17 -24.40
N ILE A 160 2.61 -13.79 -23.59
CA ILE A 160 4.03 -13.92 -23.91
C ILE A 160 4.64 -15.25 -23.42
N ASP A 161 5.46 -15.87 -24.27
CA ASP A 161 6.45 -16.85 -23.84
C ASP A 161 7.78 -16.14 -23.52
N GLN A 162 8.04 -15.93 -22.23
CA GLN A 162 9.22 -15.20 -21.74
C GLN A 162 10.53 -15.83 -22.19
N VAL A 163 10.58 -17.17 -22.30
CA VAL A 163 11.78 -17.88 -22.75
C VAL A 163 12.07 -17.55 -24.21
N LYS A 164 11.03 -17.49 -25.05
CA LYS A 164 11.19 -17.11 -26.46
C LYS A 164 11.62 -15.66 -26.64
N ILE A 165 11.09 -14.74 -25.84
CA ILE A 165 11.54 -13.34 -25.85
C ILE A 165 13.02 -13.26 -25.51
N HIS A 166 13.44 -13.89 -24.41
CA HIS A 166 14.84 -13.90 -24.01
C HIS A 166 15.74 -14.52 -25.08
N GLN A 167 15.31 -15.61 -25.72
CA GLN A 167 16.04 -16.22 -26.83
C GLN A 167 16.14 -15.28 -28.04
N LYS A 168 15.08 -14.56 -28.39
CA LYS A 168 15.08 -13.58 -29.48
C LYS A 168 15.94 -12.35 -29.18
N CYS A 169 15.97 -11.90 -27.93
CA CYS A 169 16.83 -10.81 -27.50
C CYS A 169 18.33 -11.13 -27.66
N ARG A 170 18.72 -12.42 -27.64
CA ARG A 170 20.11 -12.86 -27.93
C ARG A 170 20.55 -12.52 -29.36
N GLU A 171 19.62 -12.38 -30.31
CA GLU A 171 19.94 -11.94 -31.68
C GLU A 171 20.53 -10.51 -31.70
N PHE A 172 20.28 -9.74 -30.63
CA PHE A 172 20.83 -8.41 -30.41
C PHE A 172 22.03 -8.43 -29.45
N HIS A 173 22.75 -9.55 -29.37
CA HIS A 173 23.93 -9.74 -28.51
C HIS A 173 23.67 -9.44 -27.02
N ASN A 174 22.44 -9.70 -26.54
CA ASN A 174 21.98 -9.38 -25.18
C ASN A 174 21.99 -7.89 -24.82
N LYS A 175 22.06 -7.00 -25.82
CA LYS A 175 22.00 -5.55 -25.64
C LYS A 175 20.59 -5.04 -25.31
N ILE A 176 19.58 -5.87 -25.56
CA ILE A 176 18.18 -5.52 -25.36
C ILE A 176 17.59 -6.49 -24.35
N ASP A 177 16.93 -5.93 -23.35
CA ASP A 177 16.09 -6.64 -22.39
C ASP A 177 14.64 -6.16 -22.53
N ILE A 178 13.69 -7.09 -22.41
CA ILE A 178 12.26 -6.80 -22.50
C ILE A 178 11.63 -7.30 -21.19
N ILE A 179 11.04 -6.37 -20.44
CA ILE A 179 10.40 -6.63 -19.15
C ILE A 179 8.91 -6.32 -19.29
N THR A 180 8.05 -7.16 -18.72
CA THR A 180 6.59 -6.93 -18.73
C THR A 180 6.14 -6.20 -17.46
N PHE A 181 5.00 -5.53 -17.51
CA PHE A 181 4.51 -4.77 -16.35
C PHE A 181 4.16 -5.65 -15.15
N ASP A 182 3.59 -6.83 -15.39
CA ASP A 182 3.29 -7.81 -14.34
C ASP A 182 4.55 -8.45 -13.75
N GLU A 183 5.65 -8.53 -14.51
CA GLU A 183 6.95 -8.92 -13.94
C GLU A 183 7.48 -7.84 -12.99
N ILE A 184 7.35 -6.56 -13.34
CA ILE A 184 7.72 -5.45 -12.46
C ILE A 184 6.87 -5.48 -11.18
N LEU A 185 5.55 -5.65 -11.32
CA LEU A 185 4.63 -5.79 -10.21
C LEU A 185 5.08 -6.94 -9.28
N LYS A 186 5.32 -8.12 -9.85
CA LYS A 186 5.79 -9.29 -9.10
C LYS A 186 7.12 -9.02 -8.38
N ARG A 187 8.08 -8.34 -9.02
CA ARG A 187 9.35 -7.98 -8.37
C ARG A 187 9.14 -7.01 -7.20
N LEU A 188 8.19 -6.09 -7.29
CA LEU A 188 7.81 -5.21 -6.19
C LEU A 188 7.19 -6.00 -5.03
N GLU A 189 6.24 -6.90 -5.32
CA GLU A 189 5.60 -7.79 -4.33
C GLU A 189 6.59 -8.74 -3.66
N ASP A 190 7.51 -9.33 -4.43
CA ASP A 190 8.58 -10.20 -3.93
C ASP A 190 9.52 -9.43 -3.00
N GLN A 191 9.86 -8.18 -3.35
CA GLN A 191 10.66 -7.33 -2.47
C GLN A 191 9.91 -7.02 -1.19
N HIS A 192 8.62 -6.68 -1.28
CA HIS A 192 7.80 -6.39 -0.10
C HIS A 192 7.77 -7.60 0.83
N THR A 193 7.44 -8.78 0.29
CA THR A 193 7.38 -10.03 1.04
C THR A 193 8.71 -10.31 1.74
N ARG A 194 9.84 -10.07 1.06
CA ARG A 194 11.18 -10.26 1.62
C ARG A 194 11.47 -9.32 2.79
N ASP A 195 11.13 -8.04 2.64
CA ASP A 195 11.49 -7.01 3.61
C ASP A 195 10.52 -7.00 4.81
N PHE A 196 9.23 -7.23 4.56
CA PHE A 196 8.13 -7.00 5.49
C PHE A 196 7.23 -8.22 5.74
N GLY A 197 7.22 -9.23 4.86
CA GLY A 197 6.31 -10.38 4.95
C GLY A 197 6.43 -11.20 6.25
N LYS A 198 7.58 -11.12 6.94
CA LYS A 198 7.78 -11.76 8.27
C LYS A 198 6.89 -11.22 9.40
N PHE A 199 6.17 -10.12 9.15
CA PHE A 199 5.24 -9.47 10.06
C PHE A 199 3.78 -9.57 9.63
N GLU A 200 3.53 -10.21 8.49
CA GLU A 200 2.18 -10.45 7.97
C GLU A 200 1.72 -11.84 8.38
N ASN A 201 0.41 -12.02 8.49
CA ASN A 201 -0.19 -13.31 8.82
C ASN A 201 0.35 -13.93 10.14
N LEU A 202 0.65 -13.07 11.12
CA LEU A 202 1.07 -13.50 12.46
C LEU A 202 -0.14 -13.78 13.34
N ASP A 203 0.00 -14.70 14.28
CA ASP A 203 -0.98 -14.92 15.36
C ASP A 203 -1.22 -13.61 16.11
N GLY A 204 -2.47 -13.32 16.47
CA GLY A 204 -2.83 -12.08 17.14
C GLY A 204 -4.21 -11.61 16.71
N PHE A 205 -4.33 -10.34 16.32
CA PHE A 205 -5.57 -9.82 15.77
C PHE A 205 -5.36 -8.60 14.88
N SER A 206 -6.36 -8.35 14.04
CA SER A 206 -6.54 -7.09 13.34
C SER A 206 -7.93 -6.54 13.61
N PHE A 207 -8.03 -5.30 14.06
CA PHE A 207 -9.26 -4.57 14.31
C PHE A 207 -9.41 -3.45 13.29
N HIS A 208 -10.54 -3.40 12.59
CA HIS A 208 -10.85 -2.35 11.63
C HIS A 208 -12.20 -1.74 11.95
N ALA A 209 -12.34 -0.42 11.87
CA ALA A 209 -13.61 0.27 12.09
C ALA A 209 -13.76 1.52 11.23
N ILE A 210 -15.02 1.85 10.93
CA ILE A 210 -15.43 3.17 10.45
C ILE A 210 -16.04 3.90 11.62
N VAL A 211 -15.33 4.93 12.10
CA VAL A 211 -15.63 5.57 13.37
C VAL A 211 -15.53 7.09 13.24
N ARG A 212 -16.32 7.81 14.03
CA ARG A 212 -16.21 9.25 14.22
C ARG A 212 -16.07 9.53 15.71
N PHE A 213 -14.91 10.01 16.12
CA PHE A 213 -14.66 10.35 17.51
C PHE A 213 -15.10 11.76 17.82
N HIS A 214 -15.79 11.98 18.94
CA HIS A 214 -16.24 13.31 19.34
C HIS A 214 -15.36 13.92 20.41
N ARG A 215 -15.29 15.25 20.39
CA ARG A 215 -14.71 16.01 21.50
C ARG A 215 -15.52 15.77 22.76
N SER A 216 -14.84 15.42 23.86
CA SER A 216 -15.46 15.27 25.17
C SER A 216 -14.76 16.17 26.18
N THR A 217 -15.55 16.85 27.01
CA THR A 217 -15.06 17.66 28.13
C THR A 217 -14.98 16.87 29.43
N LYS A 218 -15.47 15.62 29.46
CA LYS A 218 -15.41 14.80 30.67
C LYS A 218 -13.94 14.45 30.97
N PRO A 219 -13.49 14.49 32.23
CA PRO A 219 -12.11 14.12 32.59
C PRO A 219 -11.85 12.63 32.32
N GLY A 220 -10.59 12.24 32.23
CA GLY A 220 -10.16 10.85 32.05
C GLY A 220 -10.16 10.35 30.59
N PRO A 221 -9.64 9.13 30.37
CA PRO A 221 -9.64 8.47 29.06
C PRO A 221 -11.08 8.20 28.57
N LYS A 222 -11.24 8.08 27.25
CA LYS A 222 -12.52 7.81 26.57
C LYS A 222 -12.40 6.51 25.80
N TYR A 223 -12.86 5.43 26.39
CA TYR A 223 -12.71 4.09 25.82
C TYR A 223 -13.67 3.85 24.67
N PHE A 224 -13.13 3.40 23.55
CA PHE A 224 -13.91 2.90 22.43
C PHE A 224 -14.06 1.39 22.51
N LEU A 225 -12.96 0.66 22.72
CA LEU A 225 -12.95 -0.79 22.88
C LEU A 225 -12.00 -1.17 24.01
N ASP A 226 -12.43 -2.06 24.89
CA ASP A 226 -11.59 -2.62 25.94
C ASP A 226 -11.85 -4.13 26.02
N VAL A 227 -10.81 -4.93 26.02
CA VAL A 227 -10.90 -6.40 25.93
C VAL A 227 -10.06 -7.01 27.03
N GLY A 228 -10.65 -7.93 27.79
CA GLY A 228 -9.98 -8.67 28.86
C GLY A 228 -10.76 -8.60 30.18
N THR A 229 -10.27 -9.30 31.20
CA THR A 229 -10.92 -9.34 32.52
C THR A 229 -10.04 -8.77 33.64
N ASN A 230 -8.73 -8.72 33.42
CA ASN A 230 -7.77 -8.20 34.38
C ASN A 230 -7.33 -6.79 33.97
N LYS A 231 -7.31 -5.86 34.94
CA LYS A 231 -6.91 -4.47 34.69
C LYS A 231 -5.45 -4.32 34.28
N ASP A 232 -4.58 -5.24 34.72
CA ASP A 232 -3.12 -5.13 34.62
C ASP A 232 -2.48 -6.21 33.72
N GLN A 233 -3.26 -7.14 33.17
CA GLN A 233 -2.77 -8.30 32.40
C GLN A 233 -3.77 -8.73 31.33
N ASP A 234 -3.29 -9.34 30.25
CA ASP A 234 -4.11 -9.94 29.18
C ASP A 234 -5.24 -9.00 28.71
N ARG A 235 -4.88 -7.73 28.49
CA ARG A 235 -5.83 -6.66 28.20
C ARG A 235 -5.44 -5.85 26.98
N ILE A 236 -6.41 -5.55 26.13
CA ILE A 236 -6.26 -4.59 25.05
C ILE A 236 -7.18 -3.43 25.35
N SER A 237 -6.65 -2.21 25.30
CA SER A 237 -7.44 -1.00 25.46
C SER A 237 -7.24 -0.08 24.27
N PHE A 238 -8.34 0.39 23.71
CA PHE A 238 -8.36 1.40 22.69
C PHE A 238 -9.22 2.58 23.13
N PHE A 239 -8.60 3.75 23.24
CA PHE A 239 -9.19 4.90 23.88
C PHE A 239 -8.62 6.23 23.37
N ILE A 240 -9.37 7.29 23.57
CA ILE A 240 -8.88 8.66 23.37
C ILE A 240 -8.35 9.17 24.72
N THR A 241 -7.11 9.67 24.70
CA THR A 241 -6.47 10.29 25.87
C THR A 241 -7.07 11.66 26.19
N GLU A 242 -6.75 12.22 27.35
CA GLU A 242 -7.16 13.60 27.70
C GLU A 242 -6.60 14.68 26.75
N ARG A 243 -5.55 14.35 25.99
CA ARG A 243 -4.96 15.21 24.95
C ARG A 243 -5.65 15.06 23.60
N ASN A 244 -6.71 14.26 23.55
CA ASN A 244 -7.42 13.82 22.35
C ASN A 244 -6.62 12.90 21.42
N ASP A 245 -5.45 12.41 21.85
CA ASP A 245 -4.69 11.42 21.07
C ASP A 245 -5.40 10.07 21.08
N ILE A 246 -5.37 9.37 19.96
CA ILE A 246 -5.90 8.02 19.84
C ILE A 246 -4.82 7.05 20.33
N ALA A 247 -5.12 6.28 21.37
CA ALA A 247 -4.17 5.36 22.00
C ALA A 247 -4.65 3.91 21.90
N PHE A 248 -3.68 3.02 21.68
CA PHE A 248 -3.86 1.58 21.69
C PHE A 248 -2.82 0.97 22.62
N THR A 249 -3.28 0.32 23.68
CA THR A 249 -2.46 -0.26 24.74
C THR A 249 -2.71 -1.75 24.83
N LEU A 250 -1.64 -2.52 24.91
CA LEU A 250 -1.66 -3.96 25.17
C LEU A 250 -0.94 -4.23 26.51
N TYR A 251 -1.62 -4.94 27.40
CA TYR A 251 -1.05 -5.57 28.58
C TYR A 251 -0.87 -7.06 28.30
N ASP A 252 0.36 -7.54 28.36
CA ASP A 252 0.63 -8.98 28.23
C ASP A 252 0.31 -9.73 29.54
N HIS A 253 0.43 -11.05 29.52
CA HIS A 253 0.18 -11.93 30.66
C HIS A 253 1.13 -11.64 31.84
N ASP A 254 2.34 -11.17 31.56
CA ASP A 254 3.34 -10.80 32.56
C ASP A 254 3.09 -9.38 33.13
N GLY A 255 2.08 -8.67 32.62
CA GLY A 255 1.73 -7.29 32.98
C GLY A 255 2.60 -6.22 32.33
N ARG A 256 3.35 -6.55 31.28
CA ARG A 256 4.11 -5.58 30.50
C ARG A 256 3.20 -4.81 29.57
N VAL A 257 3.49 -3.52 29.45
CA VAL A 257 2.68 -2.57 28.66
C VAL A 257 3.36 -2.26 27.34
N TYR A 258 2.56 -2.30 26.27
CA TYR A 258 2.95 -1.93 24.93
C TYR A 258 1.97 -0.91 24.39
N ASP A 259 2.47 0.27 24.02
CA ASP A 259 1.64 1.39 23.58
C ASP A 259 1.92 1.80 22.14
N LEU A 260 0.84 2.09 21.42
CA LEU A 260 0.80 2.85 20.17
C LEU A 260 -0.02 4.11 20.38
N GLY A 261 0.40 5.21 19.76
CA GLY A 261 -0.29 6.48 19.89
C GLY A 261 -0.31 7.25 18.59
N ILE A 262 -1.50 7.68 18.17
CA ILE A 262 -1.70 8.60 17.06
C ILE A 262 -1.95 9.99 17.64
N VAL A 263 -0.98 10.89 17.44
CA VAL A 263 -1.08 12.27 17.93
C VAL A 263 -2.16 13.02 17.14
N ALA A 264 -3.28 13.34 17.79
CA ALA A 264 -4.45 13.89 17.12
C ALA A 264 -4.30 15.37 16.73
N MET A 265 -3.40 16.11 17.39
CA MET A 265 -3.14 17.53 17.05
C MET A 265 -2.62 17.74 15.62
N LYS A 266 -2.18 16.70 14.92
CA LYS A 266 -1.72 16.79 13.52
C LYS A 266 -2.81 16.51 12.48
N ALA A 267 -4.00 16.04 12.85
CA ALA A 267 -4.80 15.28 11.89
C ALA A 267 -6.30 15.62 11.79
N GLU A 268 -6.82 16.63 12.50
CA GLU A 268 -8.24 17.04 12.41
C GLU A 268 -9.25 15.87 12.47
N LEU A 269 -8.90 14.79 13.19
CA LEU A 269 -9.61 13.51 13.14
C LEU A 269 -10.93 13.51 13.93
N LEU A 270 -11.08 14.43 14.87
CA LEU A 270 -12.28 14.54 15.68
C LEU A 270 -13.42 15.10 14.84
N ASP A 271 -14.62 14.60 15.10
CA ASP A 271 -15.86 14.98 14.45
C ASP A 271 -15.89 14.66 12.94
N GLN A 272 -14.95 13.85 12.45
CA GLN A 272 -14.90 13.33 11.09
C GLN A 272 -15.00 11.80 11.07
N TRP A 273 -15.63 11.26 10.02
CA TRP A 273 -15.60 9.82 9.76
C TRP A 273 -14.22 9.42 9.25
N ILE A 274 -13.64 8.42 9.90
CA ILE A 274 -12.36 7.85 9.52
C ILE A 274 -12.47 6.34 9.42
N TYR A 275 -11.66 5.76 8.54
CA TYR A 275 -11.31 4.35 8.62
C TYR A 275 -10.11 4.19 9.56
N LEU A 276 -10.26 3.32 10.54
CA LEU A 276 -9.30 3.08 11.60
C LEU A 276 -8.89 1.61 11.55
N GLY A 277 -7.59 1.34 11.55
CA GLY A 277 -7.04 -0.02 11.58
C GLY A 277 -5.98 -0.17 12.67
N PHE A 278 -6.09 -1.21 13.49
CA PHE A 278 -5.06 -1.62 14.45
C PHE A 278 -4.74 -3.08 14.30
N GLU A 279 -3.47 -3.42 14.34
CA GLU A 279 -3.07 -4.82 14.35
C GLU A 279 -2.08 -5.07 15.48
N PHE A 280 -2.20 -6.24 16.09
CA PHE A 280 -1.17 -6.80 16.93
C PHE A 280 -0.89 -8.22 16.43
N GLY A 281 0.38 -8.49 16.15
CA GLY A 281 0.85 -9.80 15.74
C GLY A 281 2.05 -10.22 16.55
N TYR A 282 2.15 -11.50 16.88
CA TYR A 282 3.28 -12.04 17.60
C TYR A 282 3.73 -13.38 17.02
N ALA A 283 4.98 -13.72 17.31
CA ALA A 283 5.61 -15.00 17.04
C ALA A 283 6.56 -15.33 18.18
N LYS A 284 7.19 -16.51 18.12
CA LYS A 284 8.11 -17.00 19.18
C LYS A 284 9.21 -16.02 19.57
N ASP A 285 9.67 -15.17 18.64
CA ASP A 285 10.84 -14.30 18.83
C ASP A 285 10.56 -12.82 18.54
N ARG A 286 9.32 -12.44 18.21
CA ARG A 286 9.00 -11.08 17.79
C ARG A 286 7.53 -10.72 17.98
N PHE A 287 7.27 -9.42 17.96
CA PHE A 287 5.92 -8.87 17.78
C PHE A 287 5.92 -7.66 16.87
N ILE A 288 4.73 -7.34 16.37
CA ILE A 288 4.39 -6.12 15.65
C ILE A 288 3.11 -5.53 16.23
N MET A 289 3.05 -4.21 16.32
CA MET A 289 1.82 -3.45 16.49
C MET A 289 1.78 -2.37 15.41
N THR A 290 0.64 -2.23 14.72
CA THR A 290 0.42 -1.20 13.70
C THR A 290 -0.84 -0.41 14.01
N ALA A 291 -0.81 0.87 13.66
CA ALA A 291 -1.96 1.76 13.67
C ALA A 291 -2.08 2.45 12.31
N SER A 292 -3.26 2.44 11.69
CA SER A 292 -3.52 3.10 10.43
C SER A 292 -4.79 3.93 10.45
N ILE A 293 -4.78 5.03 9.70
CA ILE A 293 -5.93 5.92 9.49
C ILE A 293 -6.09 6.12 7.99
N ASN A 294 -7.30 5.89 7.49
CA ASN A 294 -7.66 6.05 6.09
C ASN A 294 -6.66 5.35 5.15
N GLY A 295 -6.33 4.10 5.49
CA GLY A 295 -5.40 3.25 4.72
C GLY A 295 -3.91 3.58 4.92
N ARG A 296 -3.57 4.66 5.63
CA ARG A 296 -2.19 5.07 5.86
C ARG A 296 -1.70 4.65 7.24
N GLU A 297 -0.55 3.95 7.28
CA GLU A 297 0.14 3.64 8.54
C GLU A 297 0.61 4.92 9.24
N THR A 298 0.25 5.06 10.52
CA THR A 298 0.48 6.25 11.35
C THR A 298 1.50 6.00 12.45
N ASP A 299 1.52 4.79 13.02
CA ASP A 299 2.51 4.34 14.01
C ASP A 299 2.78 2.83 13.82
N LEU A 300 4.01 2.42 14.09
CA LEU A 300 4.50 1.05 13.94
C LEU A 300 5.49 0.74 15.06
N ARG A 301 5.23 -0.33 15.79
CA ARG A 301 6.16 -0.89 16.79
C ARG A 301 6.48 -2.32 16.41
N GLN A 302 7.76 -2.62 16.29
CA GLN A 302 8.25 -3.96 16.05
C GLN A 302 9.47 -4.23 16.92
N LYS A 303 9.52 -5.38 17.58
CA LYS A 303 10.69 -5.80 18.36
C LYS A 303 10.93 -7.29 18.21
N LYS A 304 12.21 -7.69 18.27
CA LYS A 304 12.63 -9.09 18.40
C LYS A 304 12.57 -9.51 19.87
N GLN A 305 11.36 -9.60 20.39
CA GLN A 305 11.09 -10.00 21.76
C GLN A 305 9.81 -10.85 21.77
N PRO A 306 9.78 -11.98 22.50
CA PRO A 306 8.53 -12.71 22.71
C PRO A 306 7.56 -11.86 23.53
N VAL A 307 6.27 -12.01 23.24
CA VAL A 307 5.17 -11.46 24.02
C VAL A 307 4.27 -12.62 24.43
N ASN A 308 3.91 -12.69 25.70
CA ASN A 308 3.05 -13.72 26.24
C ASN A 308 1.63 -13.15 26.34
N VAL A 309 0.77 -13.45 25.38
CA VAL A 309 -0.61 -12.94 25.37
C VAL A 309 -1.61 -14.08 25.52
N ASN A 310 -2.62 -13.88 26.36
CA ASN A 310 -3.77 -14.77 26.47
C ASN A 310 -5.07 -13.94 26.49
N ILE A 311 -5.37 -13.31 25.36
CA ILE A 311 -6.49 -12.38 25.26
C ILE A 311 -7.73 -13.07 24.67
N SER A 312 -8.84 -12.94 25.40
CA SER A 312 -10.15 -13.44 25.00
C SER A 312 -11.05 -12.27 24.59
N PHE A 313 -11.52 -12.28 23.33
CA PHE A 313 -12.49 -11.29 22.85
C PHE A 313 -13.91 -11.50 23.38
N ASN A 314 -14.16 -12.62 24.10
CA ASN A 314 -15.43 -12.87 24.77
C ASN A 314 -15.66 -11.88 25.93
N ASP A 315 -14.60 -11.30 26.47
CA ASP A 315 -14.64 -10.31 27.55
C ASP A 315 -14.40 -8.90 27.00
N SER A 316 -15.09 -8.54 25.92
CA SER A 316 -14.97 -7.22 25.30
C SER A 316 -16.10 -6.27 25.71
N VAL A 317 -15.74 -5.01 25.88
CA VAL A 317 -16.63 -3.87 26.16
C VAL A 317 -16.42 -2.82 25.09
N LEU A 318 -17.49 -2.42 24.42
CA LEU A 318 -17.52 -1.32 23.46
C LEU A 318 -18.17 -0.10 24.12
N GLY A 319 -17.52 1.06 24.06
CA GLY A 319 -18.04 2.31 24.63
C GLY A 319 -17.62 2.61 26.07
N SER A 320 -16.93 1.70 26.75
CA SER A 320 -16.41 1.92 28.11
C SER A 320 -15.20 1.04 28.40
N ASP A 321 -14.51 1.28 29.51
CA ASP A 321 -13.53 0.35 30.06
C ASP A 321 -14.21 -0.88 30.68
N ILE A 322 -13.44 -1.95 30.91
CA ILE A 322 -13.94 -3.19 31.54
C ILE A 322 -14.52 -2.96 32.95
N LEU A 323 -14.10 -1.88 33.63
CA LEU A 323 -14.62 -1.48 34.94
C LEU A 323 -15.86 -0.59 34.86
N ARG A 324 -16.25 -0.12 33.67
CA ARG A 324 -17.43 0.73 33.41
C ARG A 324 -17.38 2.06 34.17
N THR A 325 -16.20 2.64 34.26
CA THR A 325 -15.93 3.91 34.95
C THR A 325 -15.60 5.03 33.97
N ASN A 326 -15.06 4.70 32.80
CA ASN A 326 -14.64 5.64 31.77
C ASN A 326 -15.38 5.33 30.47
N PHE A 327 -16.10 6.30 29.91
CA PHE A 327 -17.00 6.11 28.77
C PHE A 327 -16.53 6.88 27.54
N GLY A 328 -16.63 6.27 26.37
CA GLY A 328 -16.31 6.87 25.07
C GLY A 328 -17.43 7.76 24.53
N VAL A 329 -17.04 8.76 23.73
CA VAL A 329 -17.98 9.56 22.93
C VAL A 329 -17.62 9.42 21.45
N PHE A 330 -18.39 8.64 20.70
CA PHE A 330 -18.12 8.35 19.30
C PHE A 330 -19.33 7.76 18.58
N ASP A 331 -19.27 7.80 17.26
CA ASP A 331 -20.15 7.05 16.38
C ASP A 331 -19.39 5.94 15.67
N ILE A 332 -20.05 4.81 15.44
CA ILE A 332 -19.49 3.68 14.70
C ILE A 332 -20.48 3.23 13.64
N ALA A 333 -20.01 3.15 12.39
CA ALA A 333 -20.82 2.69 11.27
C ALA A 333 -20.63 1.19 11.02
N GLU A 334 -19.39 0.71 11.15
CA GLU A 334 -19.03 -0.68 10.89
C GLU A 334 -17.71 -1.03 11.58
N TYR A 335 -17.54 -2.28 12.00
CA TYR A 335 -16.24 -2.79 12.45
C TYR A 335 -16.08 -4.28 12.16
N PHE A 336 -14.82 -4.72 12.11
CA PHE A 336 -14.43 -6.10 11.85
C PHE A 336 -13.21 -6.48 12.67
N ILE A 337 -13.12 -7.76 13.04
CA ILE A 337 -11.98 -8.31 13.79
C ILE A 337 -11.52 -9.60 13.10
N TYR A 338 -10.23 -9.68 12.83
CA TYR A 338 -9.55 -10.88 12.34
C TYR A 338 -8.65 -11.43 13.44
N ASN A 339 -8.45 -12.75 13.47
CA ASN A 339 -7.64 -13.46 14.47
C ASN A 339 -6.13 -13.51 14.13
N ARG A 340 -5.67 -12.60 13.26
CA ARG A 340 -4.30 -12.50 12.79
C ARG A 340 -4.00 -11.11 12.25
N THR A 341 -2.72 -10.79 12.06
CA THR A 341 -2.36 -9.65 11.23
C THR A 341 -2.67 -9.92 9.77
N LEU A 342 -3.10 -8.88 9.05
CA LEU A 342 -3.40 -9.01 7.63
C LEU A 342 -2.14 -8.86 6.79
N THR A 343 -2.20 -9.34 5.55
CA THR A 343 -1.24 -8.95 4.51
C THR A 343 -1.52 -7.52 4.06
N PHE A 344 -0.55 -6.83 3.46
CA PHE A 344 -0.79 -5.46 2.98
C PHE A 344 -1.87 -5.40 1.90
N LYS A 345 -1.98 -6.45 1.06
CA LYS A 345 -3.01 -6.57 0.04
C LYS A 345 -4.39 -6.68 0.69
N GLU A 346 -4.56 -7.56 1.66
CA GLU A 346 -5.83 -7.67 2.41
C GLU A 346 -6.20 -6.36 3.12
N ARG A 347 -5.24 -5.66 3.74
CA ARG A 347 -5.50 -4.33 4.35
C ARG A 347 -5.99 -3.33 3.31
N HIS A 348 -5.37 -3.32 2.13
CA HIS A 348 -5.75 -2.43 1.05
C HIS A 348 -7.13 -2.78 0.49
N ASP A 349 -7.39 -4.05 0.19
CA ASP A 349 -8.67 -4.54 -0.32
C ASP A 349 -9.83 -4.18 0.62
N ILE A 350 -9.63 -4.33 1.94
CA ILE A 350 -10.61 -3.90 2.95
C ILE A 350 -10.82 -2.39 2.88
N PHE A 351 -9.74 -1.60 2.85
CA PHE A 351 -9.85 -0.15 2.79
C PHE A 351 -10.60 0.31 1.52
N ASP A 352 -10.27 -0.25 0.36
CA ASP A 352 -10.87 0.08 -0.92
C ASP A 352 -12.35 -0.32 -0.99
N LEU A 353 -12.69 -1.50 -0.46
CA LEU A 353 -14.07 -1.93 -0.30
C LEU A 353 -14.87 -0.91 0.53
N ILE A 354 -14.29 -0.45 1.64
CA ILE A 354 -14.92 0.50 2.57
C ILE A 354 -15.07 1.88 1.93
N VAL A 355 -14.01 2.41 1.30
CA VAL A 355 -14.04 3.71 0.61
C VAL A 355 -15.07 3.70 -0.52
N SER A 356 -15.16 2.59 -1.26
CA SER A 356 -16.14 2.41 -2.33
C SER A 356 -17.57 2.34 -1.79
N LYS A 357 -17.80 1.53 -0.75
CA LYS A 357 -19.11 1.35 -0.10
C LYS A 357 -19.67 2.67 0.43
N TYR A 358 -18.83 3.51 1.05
CA TYR A 358 -19.26 4.74 1.72
C TYR A 358 -18.96 6.03 0.94
N LYS A 359 -18.66 5.92 -0.37
CA LYS A 359 -18.37 7.05 -1.27
C LYS A 359 -17.38 8.04 -0.63
N LYS A 360 -16.22 7.53 -0.18
CA LYS A 360 -15.21 8.32 0.55
C LYS A 360 -15.77 8.94 1.84
N PHE A 361 -16.53 8.16 2.60
CA PHE A 361 -17.16 8.52 3.88
C PHE A 361 -18.20 9.66 3.80
N GLN A 362 -18.66 10.03 2.60
CA GLN A 362 -19.67 11.09 2.41
C GLN A 362 -21.12 10.58 2.58
N SER A 363 -21.33 9.27 2.58
CA SER A 363 -22.67 8.65 2.58
C SER A 363 -22.88 7.68 3.74
N ILE A 364 -22.38 8.01 4.93
CA ILE A 364 -22.66 7.24 6.15
C ILE A 364 -23.94 7.77 6.78
N HIS A 365 -25.04 7.06 6.54
CA HIS A 365 -26.39 7.41 7.01
C HIS A 365 -26.89 6.51 8.15
N THR A 366 -26.26 5.35 8.31
CA THR A 366 -26.62 4.35 9.33
C THR A 366 -25.41 4.14 10.24
N TYR A 367 -25.59 4.39 11.54
CA TYR A 367 -24.53 4.26 12.55
C TYR A 367 -25.10 4.13 13.96
N ILE A 368 -24.24 3.79 14.90
CA ILE A 368 -24.53 3.64 16.33
C ILE A 368 -23.72 4.67 17.10
N SER A 369 -24.37 5.41 18.00
CA SER A 369 -23.77 6.51 18.76
C SER A 369 -23.62 6.19 20.24
N PHE A 370 -22.45 6.53 20.78
CA PHE A 370 -22.09 6.45 22.18
C PHE A 370 -21.88 7.87 22.72
N ASP A 371 -22.70 8.29 23.68
CA ASP A 371 -22.74 9.69 24.18
C ASP A 371 -21.88 9.93 25.44
N GLY A 372 -20.99 8.98 25.77
CA GLY A 372 -20.23 9.00 27.02
C GLY A 372 -21.00 8.51 28.23
N THR A 373 -22.15 7.86 28.04
CA THR A 373 -22.84 7.08 29.08
C THR A 373 -23.26 5.69 28.59
N LYS A 374 -23.15 5.43 27.29
CA LYS A 374 -23.56 4.17 26.65
C LYS A 374 -22.41 3.20 26.54
N PHE A 375 -22.71 1.90 26.57
CA PHE A 375 -21.75 0.84 26.32
C PHE A 375 -22.47 -0.46 25.96
N MET A 376 -21.74 -1.38 25.35
CA MET A 376 -22.16 -2.76 25.09
C MET A 376 -21.07 -3.70 25.60
N TYR A 377 -21.44 -4.94 25.91
CA TYR A 377 -20.49 -5.99 26.25
C TYR A 377 -20.77 -7.25 25.44
N CYS A 378 -19.74 -8.06 25.24
CA CYS A 378 -19.86 -9.34 24.58
C CYS A 378 -20.50 -10.38 25.52
N ASN A 379 -21.53 -11.07 25.05
CA ASN A 379 -22.20 -12.12 25.82
C ASN A 379 -21.52 -13.48 25.61
N GLU A 380 -22.04 -14.54 26.23
CA GLU A 380 -21.51 -15.91 26.12
C GLU A 380 -21.53 -16.47 24.69
N ASN A 381 -22.35 -15.90 23.80
CA ASN A 381 -22.43 -16.30 22.38
C ASN A 381 -21.47 -15.52 21.49
N GLY A 382 -20.73 -14.54 22.02
CA GLY A 382 -19.87 -13.67 21.23
C GLY A 382 -20.58 -12.43 20.66
N ASP A 383 -21.85 -12.21 21.00
CA ASP A 383 -22.63 -11.06 20.50
C ASP A 383 -22.48 -9.85 21.42
N LEU A 384 -22.30 -8.66 20.84
CA LEU A 384 -22.42 -7.42 21.60
C LEU A 384 -23.87 -7.17 22.02
N CYS A 385 -24.11 -7.00 23.31
CA CYS A 385 -25.43 -6.69 23.84
C CYS A 385 -25.40 -5.66 24.97
N GLN A 386 -26.58 -5.12 25.28
CA GLN A 386 -26.80 -4.28 26.45
C GLN A 386 -28.24 -4.50 26.95
N PRO A 387 -28.46 -5.32 27.99
CA PRO A 387 -29.80 -5.67 28.46
C PRO A 387 -30.52 -4.47 29.10
N ASN A 388 -29.76 -3.49 29.59
CA ASN A 388 -30.36 -2.27 30.14
C ASN A 388 -30.37 -1.17 29.07
N SER A 389 -31.54 -0.93 28.50
CA SER A 389 -31.76 0.06 27.43
C SER A 389 -31.30 1.48 27.79
N SER A 390 -31.24 1.85 29.08
CA SER A 390 -30.70 3.16 29.51
C SER A 390 -29.21 3.32 29.21
N PHE A 391 -28.45 2.22 29.16
CA PHE A 391 -27.03 2.20 28.78
C PHE A 391 -26.82 1.77 27.32
N GLY A 392 -27.88 1.38 26.61
CA GLY A 392 -27.81 0.99 25.20
C GLY A 392 -27.44 2.18 24.31
N PRO A 393 -26.63 1.96 23.27
CA PRO A 393 -26.27 3.03 22.35
C PRO A 393 -27.47 3.47 21.51
N ILE A 394 -27.34 4.63 20.87
CA ILE A 394 -28.42 5.23 20.08
C ILE A 394 -28.23 4.80 18.62
N HIS A 395 -29.24 4.18 18.03
CA HIS A 395 -29.23 3.81 16.61
C HIS A 395 -29.71 4.99 15.76
N HIS A 396 -28.94 5.32 14.72
CA HIS A 396 -29.30 6.31 13.71
C HIS A 396 -29.46 5.59 12.36
N ASP A 397 -30.61 5.75 11.73
CA ASP A 397 -30.88 5.28 10.38
C ASP A 397 -31.71 6.34 9.66
N GLU A 398 -31.11 7.07 8.70
CA GLU A 398 -31.81 8.13 7.96
C GLU A 398 -32.70 7.59 6.82
N LEU A 399 -32.60 6.29 6.50
CA LEU A 399 -33.42 5.64 5.48
C LEU A 399 -34.71 5.12 6.12
N ASP A 400 -35.65 6.05 6.31
CA ASP A 400 -36.95 5.90 7.01
C ASP A 400 -37.98 4.98 6.29
N GLU A 401 -37.53 3.97 5.55
CA GLU A 401 -38.38 2.91 4.99
C GLU A 401 -38.24 1.63 5.80
N LYS A 402 -39.05 1.51 6.86
CA LYS A 402 -39.49 0.28 7.56
C LYS A 402 -38.92 -1.04 7.01
N LYS A 403 -37.63 -1.26 7.23
CA LYS A 403 -37.02 -2.58 7.27
C LYS A 403 -36.45 -2.68 8.66
N ASP A 404 -36.83 -3.72 9.38
CA ASP A 404 -36.18 -4.15 10.61
C ASP A 404 -34.74 -4.55 10.27
N THR A 405 -33.91 -3.57 9.95
CA THR A 405 -32.49 -3.74 9.70
C THR A 405 -31.85 -3.80 11.07
N ILE A 406 -31.86 -4.98 11.67
CA ILE A 406 -30.93 -5.31 12.74
C ILE A 406 -29.55 -5.05 12.14
N ILE A 407 -28.85 -4.02 12.63
CA ILE A 407 -27.42 -3.87 12.40
C ILE A 407 -26.79 -5.10 13.06
N GLU A 408 -26.65 -6.16 12.30
CA GLU A 408 -25.89 -7.34 12.71
C GLU A 408 -24.44 -6.89 12.82
N LEU A 409 -24.04 -6.45 14.02
CA LEU A 409 -22.65 -6.38 14.45
C LEU A 409 -22.14 -7.82 14.57
N ARG A 410 -22.04 -8.53 13.45
CA ARG A 410 -21.45 -9.86 13.41
C ARG A 410 -19.96 -9.68 13.56
N THR A 411 -19.43 -10.12 14.70
CA THR A 411 -18.05 -10.57 14.83
C THR A 411 -17.87 -11.73 13.86
N LYS A 412 -17.57 -11.44 12.58
CA LYS A 412 -17.11 -12.49 11.66
C LYS A 412 -15.73 -12.89 12.13
N HIS A 413 -15.65 -13.90 12.99
CA HIS A 413 -14.43 -14.65 13.20
C HIS A 413 -14.12 -15.39 11.89
N CYS A 414 -13.37 -14.73 11.01
CA CYS A 414 -12.77 -15.37 9.84
C CYS A 414 -11.46 -16.06 10.23
#